data_AF-A0A955GJM9-F1
#
_entry.id   AF-A0A955GJM9-F1
#
_cell.length_a   1.000
_cell.length_b   1.000
_cell.length_c   1.000
_cell.angle_alpha   90.00
_cell.angle_beta   90.00
_cell.angle_gamma   90.00
#
_symmetry.space_group_name_H-M   'P 1'
#
loop_
_entity.id
_entity.type
_entity.pdbx_description
1 polymer ?
#
loop_
_entity_poly.entity_id
_entity_poly.type
_entity_poly.pdbx_seq_one_letter_code
_entity_poly.pdbx_strand_id
1 'polypeptide(L)'
;MNKLMHLIKRCWRASRQGHRINYVVIGILLGLISGFYLFHRESSVDKRLREIAEASYPDDSNKQRQALREFRDSLDELYSFSQNGGVEQARLDALDAEGKNDINTIYSVLESGFASNGYYPGEVNQTNLDGIAYEALVDKTGNLIASEYTLEDSEPFNTFGSQAPEPRYRYAGYDCLPLQEVVACQHYVLFAWLESGNIYTKKSIN
;
A
#
# COMPACT_ATOMS: atom_id res chain seq x y z
N MET A 1 4.27 0.42 11.57
CA MET A 1 3.17 1.41 11.52
C MET A 1 3.27 2.61 12.49
N ASN A 2 3.87 2.55 13.69
CA ASN A 2 3.73 3.66 14.66
C ASN A 2 4.77 4.80 14.62
N LYS A 3 5.98 4.65 14.04
CA LYS A 3 7.04 5.68 14.17
C LYS A 3 6.89 6.87 13.21
N LEU A 4 6.61 6.63 11.93
CA LEU A 4 6.39 7.69 10.93
C LEU A 4 5.18 8.57 11.30
N MET A 5 4.07 7.95 11.71
CA MET A 5 2.89 8.66 12.17
C MET A 5 3.14 9.42 13.48
N HIS A 6 4.09 8.96 14.31
CA HIS A 6 4.52 9.67 15.50
C HIS A 6 5.41 10.88 15.18
N LEU A 7 6.27 10.78 14.15
CA LEU A 7 7.08 11.89 13.63
C LEU A 7 6.20 12.97 13.00
N ILE A 8 5.25 12.58 12.13
CA ILE A 8 4.28 13.51 11.53
C ILE A 8 3.46 14.21 12.63
N LYS A 9 2.99 13.47 13.64
CA LYS A 9 2.27 14.07 14.79
C LYS A 9 3.15 14.98 15.64
N ARG A 10 4.46 14.73 15.76
CA ARG A 10 5.41 15.61 16.47
C ARG A 10 5.64 16.91 15.69
N CYS A 11 5.92 16.83 14.40
CA CYS A 11 6.03 18.00 13.52
C CYS A 11 4.74 18.83 13.50
N TRP A 12 3.58 18.17 13.47
CA TRP A 12 2.28 18.84 13.50
C TRP A 12 1.96 19.50 14.85
N ARG A 13 2.34 18.89 15.98
CA ARG A 13 2.19 19.53 17.30
C ARG A 13 3.11 20.74 17.48
N ALA A 14 4.34 20.69 16.95
CA ALA A 14 5.26 21.83 16.96
C ALA A 14 4.71 23.03 16.17
N SER A 15 3.98 22.80 15.07
CA SER A 15 3.28 23.84 14.30
C SER A 15 2.12 24.50 15.07
N ARG A 16 1.50 23.81 16.04
CA ARG A 16 0.29 24.28 16.74
C ARG A 16 0.56 25.25 17.90
N GLN A 17 1.81 25.36 18.38
CA GLN A 17 2.18 26.24 19.50
C GLN A 17 2.50 27.70 19.09
N GLY A 18 1.95 28.18 17.98
CA GLY A 18 1.94 29.62 17.66
C GLY A 18 3.08 30.13 16.78
N HIS A 19 3.93 29.25 16.26
CA HIS A 19 4.91 29.63 15.25
C HIS A 19 4.39 29.31 13.86
N ARG A 20 4.39 30.32 12.98
CA ARG A 20 4.20 30.23 11.53
C ARG A 20 5.34 29.43 10.90
N ILE A 21 5.53 28.18 11.31
CA ILE A 21 6.31 27.20 10.56
C ILE A 21 5.41 26.82 9.39
N ASN A 22 5.48 27.68 8.37
CA ASN A 22 4.71 27.60 7.15
C ASN A 22 4.83 26.18 6.57
N TYR A 23 3.73 25.72 5.97
CA TYR A 23 3.68 24.54 5.09
C TYR A 23 4.83 24.48 4.07
N VAL A 24 5.49 25.61 3.81
CA VAL A 24 6.75 25.77 3.08
C VAL A 24 7.90 24.96 3.68
N VAL A 25 8.07 24.87 5.00
CA VAL A 25 9.16 24.09 5.64
C VAL A 25 8.91 22.59 5.50
N ILE A 26 7.66 22.15 5.65
CA ILE A 26 7.25 20.75 5.44
C ILE A 26 7.35 20.39 3.95
N GLY A 27 6.96 21.31 3.05
CA GLY A 27 7.09 21.15 1.60
C GLY A 27 8.55 21.14 1.12
N ILE A 28 9.43 21.97 1.71
CA ILE A 28 10.87 21.96 1.46
C ILE A 28 11.50 20.68 2.00
N LEU A 29 11.09 20.20 3.18
CA LEU A 29 11.53 18.91 3.72
C LEU A 29 11.14 17.75 2.79
N LEU A 30 9.89 17.68 2.36
CA LEU A 30 9.40 16.62 1.45
C LEU A 30 10.02 16.73 0.04
N GLY A 31 10.25 17.95 -0.46
CA GLY A 31 10.92 18.21 -1.73
C GLY A 31 12.43 17.92 -1.71
N LEU A 32 13.11 18.18 -0.60
CA LEU A 32 14.52 17.83 -0.43
C LEU A 32 14.72 16.32 -0.28
N ILE A 33 13.78 15.63 0.39
CA ILE A 33 13.77 14.17 0.55
C ILE A 33 13.57 13.45 -0.80
N SER A 34 12.79 14.02 -1.73
CA SER A 34 12.46 13.37 -3.02
C SER A 34 13.43 13.70 -4.16
N GLY A 35 14.11 14.85 -4.16
CA GLY A 35 14.90 15.28 -5.32
C GLY A 35 16.39 15.58 -5.10
N PHE A 36 16.86 15.81 -3.87
CA PHE A 36 18.17 16.46 -3.65
C PHE A 36 19.18 15.65 -2.83
N TYR A 37 18.73 14.70 -2.01
CA TYR A 37 19.63 13.95 -1.12
C TYR A 37 20.44 12.83 -1.78
N LEU A 38 20.14 12.49 -3.03
CA LEU A 38 20.94 11.51 -3.77
C LEU A 38 22.24 12.09 -4.36
N PHE A 39 22.49 13.42 -4.33
CA PHE A 39 23.64 13.93 -5.10
C PHE A 39 24.57 15.04 -4.56
N HIS A 40 24.31 15.85 -3.51
CA HIS A 40 25.29 16.93 -3.17
C HIS A 40 25.53 17.27 -1.68
N ARG A 41 26.82 17.14 -1.31
CA ARG A 41 27.65 17.87 -0.30
C ARG A 41 26.94 18.43 0.96
N GLU A 42 27.33 17.88 2.12
CA GLU A 42 27.02 18.33 3.50
C GLU A 42 27.02 19.85 3.70
N SER A 43 27.90 20.60 3.01
CA SER A 43 28.00 22.05 3.20
C SER A 43 26.78 22.86 2.73
N SER A 44 25.95 22.32 1.82
CA SER A 44 24.78 23.05 1.31
C SER A 44 23.55 22.91 2.22
N VAL A 45 23.45 21.77 2.93
CA VAL A 45 22.35 21.46 3.84
C VAL A 45 22.47 22.30 5.10
N ASP A 46 23.63 22.29 5.76
CA ASP A 46 23.86 23.06 6.99
C ASP A 46 23.64 24.56 6.79
N LYS A 47 24.02 25.08 5.60
CA LYS A 47 23.78 26.48 5.24
C LYS A 47 22.28 26.80 5.13
N ARG A 48 21.51 25.96 4.44
CA ARG A 48 20.06 26.14 4.29
C ARG A 48 19.30 25.97 5.60
N LEU A 49 19.71 25.01 6.44
CA LEU A 49 19.13 24.84 7.77
C LEU A 49 19.32 26.07 8.65
N ARG A 50 20.51 26.68 8.56
CA ARG A 50 20.83 27.92 9.27
C ARG A 50 19.97 29.09 8.78
N GLU A 51 19.84 29.26 7.47
CA GLU A 51 18.97 30.28 6.86
C GLU A 51 17.50 30.11 7.30
N ILE A 52 16.99 28.88 7.39
CA ILE A 52 15.62 28.58 7.85
C ILE A 52 15.45 28.90 9.34
N ALA A 53 16.43 28.55 10.17
CA ALA A 53 16.39 28.83 11.61
C ALA A 53 16.46 30.33 11.90
N GLU A 54 17.32 31.05 11.18
CA GLU A 54 17.45 32.52 11.26
C GLU A 54 16.17 33.22 10.80
N ALA A 55 15.53 32.74 9.72
CA ALA A 55 14.25 33.27 9.26
C ALA A 55 13.08 32.97 10.21
N SER A 56 13.13 31.86 10.94
CA SER A 56 12.04 31.44 11.84
C SER A 56 12.12 32.10 13.22
N TYR A 57 13.32 32.46 13.68
CA TYR A 57 13.56 33.05 14.99
C TYR A 57 14.59 34.19 14.92
N PRO A 58 14.28 35.34 14.30
CA PRO A 58 15.27 36.37 13.98
C PRO A 58 16.00 36.95 15.22
N ASP A 59 15.32 37.02 16.37
CA ASP A 59 15.82 37.73 17.57
C ASP A 59 16.22 36.80 18.75
N ASP A 60 16.13 35.48 18.60
CA ASP A 60 16.37 34.53 19.71
C ASP A 60 17.36 33.42 19.31
N SER A 61 18.64 33.69 19.54
CA SER A 61 19.75 32.78 19.19
C SER A 61 19.71 31.45 19.94
N ASN A 62 19.06 31.37 21.11
CA ASN A 62 18.91 30.11 21.84
C ASN A 62 17.82 29.25 21.19
N LYS A 63 16.70 29.85 20.79
CA LYS A 63 15.66 29.14 20.03
C LYS A 63 16.12 28.71 18.64
N GLN A 64 16.93 29.53 17.95
CA GLN A 64 17.56 29.14 16.69
C GLN A 64 18.41 27.87 16.85
N ARG A 65 19.26 27.82 17.89
CA ARG A 65 20.12 26.66 18.17
C ARG A 65 19.33 25.42 18.56
N GLN A 66 18.26 25.58 19.33
CA GLN A 66 17.38 24.47 19.70
C GLN A 66 16.66 23.91 18.46
N ALA A 67 16.09 24.79 17.63
CA ALA A 67 15.42 24.38 16.38
C ALA A 67 16.38 23.67 15.42
N LEU A 68 17.63 24.15 15.28
CA LEU A 68 18.66 23.51 14.48
C LEU A 68 19.01 22.09 14.97
N ARG A 69 19.09 21.88 16.28
CA ARG A 69 19.34 20.55 16.86
C ARG A 69 18.19 19.59 16.59
N GLU A 70 16.96 20.02 16.87
CA GLU A 70 15.76 19.20 16.63
C GLU A 70 15.62 18.82 15.14
N PHE A 71 15.98 19.73 14.25
CA PHE A 71 15.95 19.47 12.81
C PHE A 71 17.04 18.51 12.37
N ARG A 72 18.26 18.64 12.90
CA ARG A 72 19.38 17.73 12.62
C ARG A 72 19.08 16.32 13.13
N ASP A 73 18.58 16.19 14.36
CA ASP A 73 18.19 14.90 14.94
C ASP A 73 17.10 14.21 14.10
N SER A 74 16.13 14.98 13.59
CA SER A 74 15.07 14.47 12.70
C SER A 74 15.62 14.01 11.34
N LEU A 75 16.62 14.70 10.80
CA LEU A 75 17.29 14.30 9.56
C LEU A 75 18.12 13.03 9.75
N ASP A 76 18.84 12.90 10.86
CA ASP A 76 19.60 11.69 11.18
C ASP A 76 18.69 10.47 11.41
N GLU A 77 17.51 10.67 12.02
CA GLU A 77 16.48 9.63 12.16
C GLU A 77 15.90 9.21 10.80
N LEU A 78 15.63 10.16 9.89
CA LEU A 78 15.18 9.87 8.52
C LEU A 78 16.25 9.18 7.69
N TYR A 79 17.51 9.61 7.82
CA TYR A 79 18.64 9.04 7.09
C TYR A 79 18.91 7.61 7.54
N SER A 80 18.92 7.35 8.85
CA SER A 80 19.06 6.00 9.39
C SER A 80 17.86 5.10 9.03
N PHE A 81 16.64 5.63 8.96
CA PHE A 81 15.48 4.89 8.44
C PHE A 81 15.63 4.53 6.96
N SER A 82 16.13 5.47 6.15
CA SER A 82 16.40 5.25 4.73
C SER A 82 17.52 4.24 4.48
N GLN A 83 18.66 4.34 5.20
CA GLN A 83 19.79 3.44 5.03
C GLN A 83 19.47 1.99 5.45
N ASN A 84 18.54 1.80 6.38
CA ASN A 84 18.09 0.47 6.81
C ASN A 84 16.95 -0.09 5.96
N GLY A 85 16.70 0.45 4.76
CA GLY A 85 15.66 -0.03 3.85
C GLY A 85 14.23 0.32 4.25
N GLY A 86 14.02 1.19 5.24
CA GLY A 86 12.69 1.53 5.76
C GLY A 86 11.78 2.22 4.74
N VAL A 87 12.35 3.00 3.81
CA VAL A 87 11.59 3.64 2.72
C VAL A 87 11.09 2.58 1.74
N GLU A 88 11.94 1.61 1.40
CA GLU A 88 11.56 0.51 0.52
C GLU A 88 10.50 -0.38 1.18
N GLN A 89 10.66 -0.73 2.46
CA GLN A 89 9.65 -1.48 3.18
C GLN A 89 8.30 -0.74 3.24
N ALA A 90 8.31 0.57 3.49
CA ALA A 90 7.07 1.36 3.49
C ALA A 90 6.38 1.39 2.11
N ARG A 91 7.17 1.38 1.02
CA ARG A 91 6.65 1.28 -0.34
C ARG A 91 6.02 -0.09 -0.60
N LEU A 92 6.69 -1.17 -0.21
CA LEU A 92 6.16 -2.54 -0.33
C LEU A 92 4.88 -2.70 0.50
N ASP A 93 4.85 -2.21 1.74
CA ASP A 93 3.67 -2.25 2.60
C ASP A 93 2.46 -1.52 1.98
N ALA A 94 2.69 -0.40 1.29
CA ALA A 94 1.63 0.35 0.62
C ALA A 94 1.06 -0.41 -0.57
N LEU A 95 1.93 -1.02 -1.39
CA LEU A 95 1.51 -1.86 -2.53
C LEU A 95 0.77 -3.12 -2.07
N ASP A 96 1.21 -3.71 -0.96
CA ASP A 96 0.54 -4.85 -0.35
C ASP A 96 -0.86 -4.49 0.18
N ALA A 97 -1.03 -3.26 0.69
CA ALA A 97 -2.31 -2.79 1.16
C ALA A 97 -3.30 -2.58 0.00
N GLU A 98 -2.83 -2.07 -1.13
CA GLU A 98 -3.61 -1.95 -2.38
C GLU A 98 -4.09 -3.33 -2.85
N GLY A 99 -3.19 -4.30 -3.02
CA GLY A 99 -3.61 -5.63 -3.48
C GLY A 99 -4.52 -6.38 -2.51
N LYS A 100 -4.36 -6.16 -1.20
CA LYS A 100 -5.33 -6.66 -0.21
C LYS A 100 -6.69 -5.98 -0.36
N ASN A 101 -6.72 -4.68 -0.65
CA ASN A 101 -7.96 -3.94 -0.83
C ASN A 101 -8.71 -4.43 -2.08
N ASP A 102 -8.01 -4.68 -3.18
CA ASP A 102 -8.59 -5.21 -4.41
C ASP A 102 -9.22 -6.60 -4.18
N ILE A 103 -8.46 -7.53 -3.57
CA ILE A 103 -8.97 -8.86 -3.24
C ILE A 103 -10.16 -8.80 -2.28
N ASN A 104 -10.14 -7.91 -1.28
CA ASN A 104 -11.29 -7.72 -0.39
C ASN A 104 -12.51 -7.18 -1.13
N THR A 105 -12.31 -6.33 -2.14
CA THR A 105 -13.39 -5.80 -2.98
C THR A 105 -14.02 -6.92 -3.81
N ILE A 106 -13.21 -7.73 -4.50
CA ILE A 106 -13.68 -8.89 -5.26
C ILE A 106 -14.43 -9.86 -4.34
N TYR A 107 -13.84 -10.19 -3.19
CA TYR A 107 -14.45 -11.03 -2.16
C TYR A 107 -15.84 -10.54 -1.76
N SER A 108 -15.99 -9.25 -1.41
CA SER A 108 -17.28 -8.70 -1.01
C SER A 108 -18.34 -8.77 -2.11
N VAL A 109 -17.96 -8.57 -3.37
CA VAL A 109 -18.89 -8.68 -4.50
C VAL A 109 -19.29 -10.14 -4.73
N LEU A 110 -18.35 -11.10 -4.62
CA LEU A 110 -18.65 -12.53 -4.73
C LEU A 110 -19.63 -12.99 -3.64
N GLU A 111 -19.42 -12.60 -2.39
CA GLU A 111 -20.34 -12.96 -1.30
C GLU A 111 -21.73 -12.36 -1.49
N SER A 112 -21.81 -11.10 -1.97
CA SER A 112 -23.10 -10.48 -2.31
C SER A 112 -23.77 -11.17 -3.50
N GLY A 113 -22.98 -11.61 -4.49
CA GLY A 113 -23.45 -12.35 -5.65
C GLY A 113 -24.04 -13.69 -5.25
N PHE A 114 -23.35 -14.45 -4.38
CA PHE A 114 -23.86 -15.72 -3.87
C PHE A 114 -25.18 -15.55 -3.11
N ALA A 115 -25.30 -14.52 -2.27
CA ALA A 115 -26.54 -14.23 -1.55
C ALA A 115 -27.74 -13.97 -2.50
N SER A 116 -27.47 -13.52 -3.72
CA SER A 116 -28.50 -13.23 -4.73
C SER A 116 -28.80 -14.41 -5.65
N ASN A 117 -27.75 -15.13 -6.08
CA ASN A 117 -27.83 -16.15 -7.13
C ASN A 117 -27.78 -17.59 -6.60
N GLY A 118 -27.28 -17.79 -5.37
CA GLY A 118 -27.07 -19.11 -4.76
C GLY A 118 -25.82 -19.85 -5.26
N TYR A 119 -24.92 -19.17 -5.96
CA TYR A 119 -23.65 -19.74 -6.47
C TYR A 119 -22.60 -18.64 -6.72
N TYR A 120 -21.34 -19.05 -6.80
CA TYR A 120 -20.22 -18.25 -7.29
C TYR A 120 -19.95 -18.57 -8.77
N PRO A 121 -19.54 -17.61 -9.60
CA PRO A 121 -19.29 -17.87 -11.02
C PRO A 121 -18.01 -18.72 -11.21
N GLY A 122 -17.94 -19.54 -12.25
CA GLY A 122 -16.70 -20.25 -12.60
C GLY A 122 -15.56 -19.31 -13.05
N GLU A 123 -15.90 -18.10 -13.50
CA GLU A 123 -14.94 -17.08 -13.90
C GLU A 123 -15.32 -15.71 -13.35
N VAL A 124 -14.32 -14.94 -12.94
CA VAL A 124 -14.48 -13.57 -12.44
C VAL A 124 -14.12 -12.57 -13.53
N ASN A 125 -15.08 -11.75 -13.92
CA ASN A 125 -14.94 -10.63 -14.85
C ASN A 125 -16.06 -9.60 -14.61
N GLN A 126 -16.03 -8.47 -15.31
CA GLN A 126 -17.04 -7.41 -15.15
C GLN A 126 -18.46 -7.83 -15.54
N THR A 127 -18.61 -8.84 -16.41
CA THR A 127 -19.92 -9.35 -16.82
C THR A 127 -20.55 -10.21 -15.72
N ASN A 128 -19.73 -11.02 -15.04
CA ASN A 128 -20.18 -11.97 -14.03
C ASN A 128 -20.28 -11.35 -12.62
N LEU A 129 -19.55 -10.26 -12.37
CA LEU A 129 -19.55 -9.52 -11.12
C LEU A 129 -20.13 -8.12 -11.33
N ASP A 130 -21.47 -8.01 -11.29
CA ASP A 130 -22.13 -6.73 -11.44
C ASP A 130 -21.68 -5.73 -10.35
N GLY A 131 -21.42 -4.49 -10.78
CA GLY A 131 -20.94 -3.43 -9.89
C GLY A 131 -19.45 -3.48 -9.52
N ILE A 132 -18.66 -4.46 -9.99
CA ILE A 132 -17.22 -4.44 -9.74
C ILE A 132 -16.49 -3.43 -10.63
N ALA A 133 -15.63 -2.62 -10.01
CA ALA A 133 -14.74 -1.72 -10.74
C ALA A 133 -13.69 -2.53 -11.52
N TYR A 134 -13.39 -2.12 -12.75
CA TYR A 134 -12.40 -2.81 -13.60
C TYR A 134 -11.03 -2.90 -12.92
N GLU A 135 -10.66 -1.84 -12.21
CA GLU A 135 -9.36 -1.68 -11.54
C GLU A 135 -9.16 -2.74 -10.45
N ALA A 136 -10.22 -3.20 -9.78
CA ALA A 136 -10.11 -4.26 -8.78
C ALA A 136 -9.79 -5.63 -9.40
N LEU A 137 -10.04 -5.80 -10.70
CA LEU A 137 -9.76 -7.03 -11.45
C LEU A 137 -8.36 -7.04 -12.08
N VAL A 138 -7.65 -5.92 -12.05
CA VAL A 138 -6.34 -5.76 -12.69
C VAL A 138 -5.28 -5.62 -11.61
N ASP A 139 -4.27 -6.47 -11.66
CA ASP A 139 -3.16 -6.36 -10.74
C ASP A 139 -2.26 -5.16 -11.09
N LYS A 140 -1.36 -4.82 -10.17
CA LYS A 140 -0.38 -3.73 -10.37
C LYS A 140 0.59 -3.94 -11.55
N THR A 141 0.64 -5.12 -12.16
CA THR A 141 1.42 -5.39 -13.38
C THR A 141 0.59 -5.18 -14.65
N GLY A 142 -0.68 -4.82 -14.52
CA GLY A 142 -1.61 -4.59 -15.61
C GLY A 142 -2.29 -5.86 -16.12
N ASN A 143 -2.13 -6.98 -15.41
CA ASN A 143 -2.72 -8.26 -15.79
C ASN A 143 -4.07 -8.44 -15.12
N LEU A 144 -5.07 -8.90 -15.89
CA LEU A 144 -6.36 -9.29 -15.36
C LEU A 144 -6.24 -10.52 -14.45
N ILE A 145 -7.09 -10.59 -13.44
CA ILE A 145 -7.23 -11.76 -12.56
C ILE A 145 -7.37 -13.04 -13.38
N ALA A 146 -6.54 -14.04 -13.07
CA ALA A 146 -6.70 -15.36 -13.68
C ALA A 146 -7.86 -16.08 -13.00
N SER A 147 -8.75 -16.70 -13.78
CA SER A 147 -9.82 -17.54 -13.26
C SER A 147 -9.59 -18.99 -13.66
N GLU A 148 -9.82 -19.90 -12.74
CA GLU A 148 -9.89 -21.34 -12.99
C GLU A 148 -11.03 -21.93 -12.16
N TYR A 149 -11.55 -23.08 -12.59
CA TYR A 149 -12.55 -23.81 -11.82
C TYR A 149 -12.40 -25.31 -11.97
N THR A 150 -12.91 -26.05 -10.98
CA THR A 150 -12.99 -27.51 -11.02
C THR A 150 -14.37 -28.01 -10.62
N LEU A 151 -14.77 -29.14 -11.21
CA LEU A 151 -16.00 -29.84 -10.84
C LEU A 151 -15.83 -30.67 -9.55
N GLU A 152 -14.60 -30.80 -9.07
CA GLU A 152 -14.28 -31.57 -7.87
C GLU A 152 -14.62 -30.78 -6.60
N ASP A 153 -15.17 -31.47 -5.61
CA ASP A 153 -15.39 -30.97 -4.26
C ASP A 153 -14.09 -31.07 -3.44
N SER A 154 -13.07 -30.36 -3.91
CA SER A 154 -11.83 -30.21 -3.18
C SER A 154 -11.25 -28.82 -3.41
N GLU A 155 -10.80 -28.19 -2.32
CA GLU A 155 -10.16 -26.89 -2.40
C GLU A 155 -8.93 -26.98 -3.32
N PRO A 156 -8.85 -26.15 -4.38
CA PRO A 156 -7.74 -26.17 -5.29
C PRO A 156 -6.47 -25.81 -4.52
N PHE A 157 -5.54 -26.75 -4.48
CA PHE A 157 -4.25 -26.50 -3.86
C PHE A 157 -3.53 -25.41 -4.66
N ASN A 158 -2.92 -24.46 -3.94
CA ASN A 158 -1.97 -23.53 -4.51
C ASN A 158 -0.75 -24.32 -5.02
N THR A 159 -0.85 -24.83 -6.25
CA THR A 159 0.23 -25.49 -6.99
C THR A 159 1.19 -24.49 -7.62
N PHE A 160 0.92 -23.19 -7.44
CA PHE A 160 1.76 -22.11 -7.94
C PHE A 160 2.96 -22.01 -7.00
N GLY A 161 4.14 -22.36 -7.52
CA GLY A 161 5.37 -22.49 -6.73
C GLY A 161 5.80 -21.22 -5.98
N SER A 162 7.04 -21.21 -5.47
CA SER A 162 7.55 -20.13 -4.61
C SER A 162 7.70 -18.76 -5.27
N GLN A 163 7.39 -18.60 -6.56
CA GLN A 163 7.48 -17.33 -7.29
C GLN A 163 6.08 -16.79 -7.59
N ALA A 164 5.94 -15.46 -7.50
CA ALA A 164 4.71 -14.78 -7.86
C ALA A 164 4.39 -15.04 -9.35
N PRO A 165 3.27 -15.72 -9.68
CA PRO A 165 2.86 -15.91 -11.05
C PRO A 165 2.39 -14.58 -11.64
N GLU A 166 2.42 -14.49 -12.96
CA GLU A 166 1.61 -13.51 -13.70
C GLU A 166 0.42 -14.27 -14.30
N PRO A 167 -0.84 -13.86 -14.01
CA PRO A 167 -1.27 -12.74 -13.16
C PRO A 167 -1.05 -12.97 -11.66
N ARG A 168 -0.92 -11.87 -10.91
CA ARG A 168 -0.73 -11.86 -9.44
C ARG A 168 -2.02 -11.93 -8.66
N TYR A 169 -3.17 -11.77 -9.29
CA TYR A 169 -4.48 -12.07 -8.71
C TYR A 169 -5.01 -13.35 -9.34
N ARG A 170 -5.54 -14.26 -8.53
CA ARG A 170 -6.19 -15.47 -9.01
C ARG A 170 -7.48 -15.76 -8.27
N TYR A 171 -8.43 -16.32 -9.01
CA TYR A 171 -9.69 -16.87 -8.55
C TYR A 171 -9.76 -18.33 -8.94
N ALA A 172 -10.07 -19.20 -7.98
CA ALA A 172 -10.22 -20.63 -8.21
C ALA A 172 -11.54 -21.11 -7.60
N GLY A 173 -12.54 -21.37 -8.45
CA GLY A 173 -13.82 -21.96 -8.05
C GLY A 173 -13.72 -23.48 -7.91
N TYR A 174 -14.43 -24.07 -6.94
CA TYR A 174 -14.51 -25.51 -6.78
C TYR A 174 -15.89 -25.95 -6.33
N ASP A 175 -16.15 -27.26 -6.40
CA ASP A 175 -17.50 -27.82 -6.31
C ASP A 175 -18.45 -27.14 -7.32
N CYS A 176 -18.01 -27.13 -8.58
CA CYS A 176 -18.72 -26.45 -9.66
C CYS A 176 -19.62 -27.39 -10.47
N LEU A 177 -20.72 -26.83 -10.96
CA LEU A 177 -21.69 -27.48 -11.83
C LEU A 177 -21.84 -26.65 -13.11
N PRO A 178 -21.70 -27.25 -14.30
CA PRO A 178 -21.99 -26.56 -15.54
C PRO A 178 -23.51 -26.40 -15.69
N LEU A 179 -23.99 -25.18 -15.57
CA LEU A 179 -25.34 -24.78 -15.98
C LEU A 179 -25.27 -24.25 -17.41
N GLN A 180 -26.38 -24.32 -18.15
CA GLN A 180 -26.42 -24.12 -19.62
C GLN A 180 -25.44 -23.07 -20.18
N GLU A 181 -25.45 -21.85 -19.64
CA GLU A 181 -24.60 -20.74 -20.09
C GLU A 181 -23.58 -20.27 -19.05
N VAL A 182 -23.60 -20.84 -17.83
CA VAL A 182 -22.77 -20.40 -16.71
C VAL A 182 -22.26 -21.58 -15.90
N VAL A 183 -21.01 -21.51 -15.44
CA VAL A 183 -20.48 -22.45 -14.46
C VAL A 183 -20.80 -21.91 -13.07
N ALA A 184 -21.51 -22.70 -12.26
CA ALA A 184 -21.92 -22.33 -10.92
C ALA A 184 -21.13 -23.14 -9.88
N CYS A 185 -20.30 -22.46 -9.10
CA CYS A 185 -19.46 -23.04 -8.05
C CYS A 185 -20.08 -22.82 -6.68
N GLN A 186 -19.98 -23.81 -5.80
CA GLN A 186 -20.41 -23.66 -4.40
C GLN A 186 -19.35 -23.01 -3.54
N HIS A 187 -18.07 -23.09 -3.93
CA HIS A 187 -16.97 -22.53 -3.16
C HIS A 187 -15.92 -21.88 -4.06
N TYR A 188 -15.04 -21.07 -3.46
CA TYR A 188 -13.89 -20.51 -4.16
C TYR A 188 -12.73 -20.18 -3.22
N VAL A 189 -11.54 -20.00 -3.82
CA VAL A 189 -10.38 -19.36 -3.20
C VAL A 189 -9.86 -18.23 -4.07
N LEU A 190 -9.62 -17.07 -3.46
CA LEU A 190 -8.94 -15.93 -4.05
C LEU A 190 -7.51 -15.84 -3.52
N PHE A 191 -6.59 -15.47 -4.40
CA PHE A 191 -5.18 -15.30 -4.10
C PHE A 191 -4.67 -13.95 -4.60
N ALA A 192 -3.87 -13.27 -3.79
CA ALA A 192 -2.99 -12.18 -4.24
C ALA A 192 -1.54 -12.44 -3.81
N TRP A 193 -0.62 -12.39 -4.77
CA TRP A 193 0.82 -12.41 -4.51
C TRP A 193 1.32 -11.00 -4.25
N LEU A 194 1.65 -10.74 -2.98
CA LEU A 194 2.05 -9.44 -2.47
C LEU A 194 3.53 -9.14 -2.77
N GLU A 195 3.90 -7.86 -2.75
CA GLU A 195 5.26 -7.40 -2.98
C GLU A 195 6.24 -7.79 -1.88
N SER A 196 5.73 -7.94 -0.66
CA SER A 196 6.52 -8.51 0.44
C SER A 196 6.88 -9.99 0.25
N GLY A 197 6.36 -10.65 -0.79
CA GLY A 197 6.53 -12.09 -1.04
C GLY A 197 5.52 -12.98 -0.31
N ASN A 198 4.60 -12.38 0.45
CA ASN A 198 3.50 -13.11 1.08
C ASN A 198 2.35 -13.36 0.11
N ILE A 199 1.60 -14.43 0.35
CA ILE A 199 0.35 -14.70 -0.38
C ILE A 199 -0.81 -14.35 0.53
N TYR A 200 -1.67 -13.44 0.07
CA TYR A 200 -2.92 -13.12 0.72
C TYR A 200 -4.04 -13.96 0.14
N THR A 201 -4.82 -14.63 0.99
CA THR A 201 -5.89 -15.51 0.54
C THR A 201 -7.23 -15.16 1.18
N LYS A 202 -8.30 -15.39 0.41
CA LYS A 202 -9.69 -15.35 0.86
C LYS A 202 -10.41 -16.60 0.37
N LYS A 203 -11.29 -17.13 1.18
CA LYS A 203 -12.11 -18.31 0.84
C LYS A 203 -13.58 -17.92 0.93
N SER A 204 -14.44 -18.62 0.19
CA SER A 204 -15.89 -18.50 0.37
C SER A 204 -16.28 -18.72 1.84
N ILE A 205 -17.34 -18.04 2.26
CA ILE A 205 -17.93 -18.24 3.59
C ILE A 205 -18.87 -19.46 3.59
N ASN A 206 -19.57 -19.65 2.47
CA ASN A 206 -20.51 -20.74 2.26
C ASN A 206 -19.77 -22.03 1.97
#